data_AF-A0A7C1UVA1-F1
#
_entry.id   AF-A0A7C1UVA1-F1
#
_cell.length_a   1.000
_cell.length_b   1.000
_cell.length_c   1.000
_cell.angle_alpha   90.00
_cell.angle_beta   90.00
_cell.angle_gamma   90.00
#
_symmetry.space_group_name_H-M   'P 1'
#
loop_
_entity.id
_entity.type
_entity.pdbx_description
1 polymer ?
#
loop_
_entity_poly.entity_id
_entity_poly.type
_entity_poly.pdbx_seq_one_letter_code
_entity_poly.pdbx_strand_id
1 'polypeptide(L)'
;VKDRLDTIEKIEVLVPKMPAEMVGKPFEIGPNPQVDAQFSIPYTVSVALIRGDVFLQDFEVPNIIDEKVLSLTKKVKVVEAPDFPAKEMSYAALTVKMVDGREFRKEVRAPIGSVENPLTKEQCYEKFRKCLEYSKLDLDAVVIDELIEAVEELEKLDDVGRISRLARAKV
;
A
#
# COMPACT_ATOMS: atom_id res chain seq x y z
N VAL A 1 -13.83 -9.10 6.94
CA VAL A 1 -13.62 -7.80 7.63
C VAL A 1 -14.21 -6.64 6.82
N LYS A 2 -14.01 -6.62 5.50
CA LYS A 2 -14.55 -5.60 4.57
C LYS A 2 -16.04 -5.26 4.77
N ASP A 3 -16.90 -6.26 4.99
CA ASP A 3 -18.36 -6.06 5.17
C ASP A 3 -18.80 -5.76 6.61
N ARG A 4 -17.85 -5.47 7.51
CA ARG A 4 -18.07 -5.41 8.96
C ARG A 4 -17.26 -4.31 9.67
N LEU A 5 -16.87 -3.28 8.93
CA LEU A 5 -16.01 -2.18 9.43
C LEU A 5 -16.64 -1.41 10.60
N ASP A 6 -17.96 -1.29 10.59
CA ASP A 6 -18.79 -0.75 11.66
C ASP A 6 -18.64 -1.54 12.97
N THR A 7 -18.46 -2.86 12.87
CA THR A 7 -18.28 -3.77 14.02
C THR A 7 -16.84 -3.84 14.54
N ILE A 8 -15.90 -3.06 13.99
CA ILE A 8 -14.55 -2.92 14.53
C ILE A 8 -14.60 -2.01 15.76
N GLU A 9 -14.14 -2.50 16.91
CA GLU A 9 -14.01 -1.73 18.15
C GLU A 9 -12.71 -0.91 18.15
N LYS A 10 -11.58 -1.59 17.89
CA LYS A 10 -10.24 -1.00 17.94
C LYS A 10 -9.30 -1.74 17.00
N ILE A 11 -8.35 -1.01 16.43
CA ILE A 11 -7.20 -1.56 15.71
C ILE A 11 -5.94 -1.11 16.44
N GLU A 12 -5.08 -2.06 16.78
CA GLU A 12 -3.78 -1.78 17.36
C GLU A 12 -2.68 -2.22 16.40
N VAL A 13 -1.70 -1.35 16.19
CA VAL A 13 -0.55 -1.60 15.33
C VAL A 13 0.71 -1.42 16.15
N LEU A 14 1.44 -2.50 16.37
CA LEU A 14 2.73 -2.52 17.02
C LEU A 14 3.82 -2.44 15.95
N VAL A 15 4.70 -1.45 16.08
CA VAL A 15 5.83 -1.20 15.16
C VAL A 15 7.08 -0.81 15.96
N PRO A 16 8.28 -0.85 15.38
CA PRO A 16 9.47 -0.33 16.04
C PRO A 16 9.33 1.16 16.37
N LYS A 17 10.21 1.64 17.26
CA LYS A 17 10.19 3.02 17.76
C LYS A 17 10.14 4.08 16.65
N MET A 18 11.06 3.99 15.70
CA MET A 18 11.22 5.04 14.68
C MET A 18 9.98 5.15 13.76
N PRO A 19 9.38 4.07 13.21
CA PRO A 19 8.09 4.14 12.53
C PRO A 19 6.95 4.69 13.41
N ALA A 20 6.87 4.31 14.69
CA ALA A 20 5.86 4.83 15.61
C ALA A 20 5.95 6.35 15.76
N GLU A 21 7.17 6.89 15.90
CA GLU A 21 7.41 8.33 16.05
C GLU A 21 7.22 9.12 14.75
N MET A 22 7.65 8.55 13.62
CA MET A 22 7.63 9.24 12.31
C MET A 22 6.25 9.25 11.66
N VAL A 23 5.54 8.12 11.69
CA VAL A 23 4.32 7.90 10.89
C VAL A 23 3.17 7.27 11.69
N GLY A 24 3.31 7.15 13.02
CA GLY A 24 2.30 6.54 13.91
C GLY A 24 1.33 7.50 14.59
N LYS A 25 1.47 8.82 14.38
CA LYS A 25 0.58 9.83 14.98
C LYS A 25 -0.85 9.70 14.42
N PRO A 26 -1.89 10.15 15.18
CA PRO A 26 -3.25 10.25 14.65
C PRO A 26 -3.27 10.95 13.29
N PHE A 27 -4.09 10.44 12.36
CA PHE A 27 -4.17 11.01 11.03
C PHE A 27 -4.92 12.35 11.05
N GLU A 28 -4.27 13.38 10.56
CA GLU A 28 -4.81 14.74 10.40
C GLU A 28 -4.51 15.21 8.99
N ILE A 29 -5.48 15.89 8.37
CA ILE A 29 -5.32 16.44 7.02
C ILE A 29 -4.77 17.86 7.16
N GLY A 30 -3.53 18.04 6.73
CA GLY A 30 -2.83 19.31 6.71
C GLY A 30 -2.88 19.98 5.34
N PRO A 31 -1.91 20.90 5.06
CA PRO A 31 -1.86 21.63 3.80
C PRO A 31 -1.45 20.76 2.59
N ASN A 32 -0.92 19.56 2.83
CA ASN A 32 -0.57 18.60 1.79
C ASN A 32 -1.17 17.21 2.10
N PRO A 33 -2.49 17.04 1.88
CA PRO A 33 -3.21 15.81 2.25
C PRO A 33 -2.58 14.54 1.68
N GLN A 34 -2.01 14.63 0.47
CA GLN A 34 -1.35 13.50 -0.19
C GLN A 34 -0.12 13.02 0.59
N VAL A 35 0.75 13.95 0.99
CA VAL A 35 1.93 13.61 1.81
C VAL A 35 1.51 13.15 3.20
N ASP A 36 0.53 13.82 3.82
CA ASP A 36 0.01 13.43 5.13
C ASP A 36 -0.49 11.97 5.10
N ALA A 37 -1.19 11.58 4.04
CA ALA A 37 -1.71 10.22 3.85
C ALA A 37 -0.60 9.19 3.57
N GLN A 38 0.40 9.54 2.75
CA GLN A 38 1.55 8.66 2.43
C GLN A 38 2.40 8.32 3.65
N PHE A 39 2.51 9.24 4.61
CA PHE A 39 3.30 9.10 5.82
C PHE A 39 2.44 8.85 7.07
N SER A 40 1.37 8.06 6.92
CA SER A 40 0.47 7.72 8.03
C SER A 40 0.11 6.23 8.06
N ILE A 41 0.55 5.55 9.13
CA ILE A 41 0.12 4.18 9.43
C ILE A 41 -1.41 4.11 9.64
N PRO A 42 -2.04 5.02 10.44
CA PRO A 42 -3.50 5.01 10.59
C PRO A 42 -4.25 5.09 9.26
N TYR A 43 -3.78 5.93 8.33
CA TYR A 43 -4.38 6.07 7.00
C TYR A 43 -4.24 4.78 6.18
N THR A 44 -3.01 4.34 5.96
CA THR A 44 -2.70 3.19 5.10
C THR A 44 -3.32 1.89 5.61
N VAL A 45 -3.35 1.65 6.92
CA VAL A 45 -4.07 0.51 7.53
C VAL A 45 -5.57 0.61 7.28
N SER A 46 -6.15 1.80 7.38
CA SER A 46 -7.58 2.01 7.15
C SER A 46 -7.96 1.73 5.70
N VAL A 47 -7.16 2.26 4.75
CA VAL A 47 -7.33 1.98 3.32
C VAL A 47 -7.22 0.48 3.04
N ALA A 48 -6.17 -0.19 3.55
CA ALA A 48 -5.98 -1.63 3.36
C ALA A 48 -7.17 -2.46 3.88
N LEU A 49 -7.73 -2.13 5.04
CA LEU A 49 -8.87 -2.86 5.61
C LEU A 49 -10.18 -2.61 4.83
N ILE A 50 -10.37 -1.40 4.28
CA ILE A 50 -11.58 -1.02 3.55
C ILE A 50 -11.53 -1.51 2.11
N ARG A 51 -10.40 -1.31 1.43
CA ARG A 51 -10.24 -1.53 -0.01
C ARG A 51 -9.55 -2.86 -0.33
N GLY A 52 -8.91 -3.49 0.65
CA GLY A 52 -8.19 -4.76 0.49
C GLY A 52 -6.83 -4.60 -0.17
N ASP A 53 -6.42 -3.36 -0.42
CA ASP A 53 -5.22 -2.97 -1.16
C ASP A 53 -4.89 -1.50 -0.83
N VAL A 54 -3.69 -1.05 -1.15
CA VAL A 54 -3.25 0.36 -1.05
C VAL A 54 -2.45 0.71 -2.30
N PHE A 55 -2.93 1.65 -3.10
CA PHE A 55 -2.32 2.05 -4.37
C PHE A 55 -2.43 3.55 -4.65
N LEU A 56 -1.94 3.99 -5.82
CA LEU A 56 -1.71 5.41 -6.14
C LEU A 56 -2.97 6.29 -6.01
N GLN A 57 -4.11 5.80 -6.49
CA GLN A 57 -5.41 6.50 -6.42
C GLN A 57 -5.80 6.79 -4.97
N ASP A 58 -5.43 5.94 -4.03
CA ASP A 58 -5.80 6.08 -2.62
C ASP A 58 -5.15 7.32 -1.99
N PHE A 59 -4.13 7.90 -2.60
CA PHE A 59 -3.49 9.12 -2.12
C PHE A 59 -3.96 10.38 -2.85
N GLU A 60 -4.99 10.28 -3.68
CA GLU A 60 -5.68 11.44 -4.26
C GLU A 60 -6.66 12.03 -3.24
N VAL A 61 -6.79 13.36 -3.20
CA VAL A 61 -7.60 14.09 -2.20
C VAL A 61 -9.03 13.54 -2.06
N PRO A 62 -9.79 13.25 -3.14
CA PRO A 62 -11.14 12.70 -3.02
C PRO A 62 -11.20 11.37 -2.26
N ASN A 63 -10.16 10.54 -2.39
CA ASN A 63 -10.06 9.25 -1.73
C ASN A 63 -9.54 9.36 -0.29
N ILE A 64 -8.75 10.40 0.01
CA ILE A 64 -8.26 10.72 1.35
C ILE A 64 -9.38 11.21 2.26
N ILE A 65 -10.28 12.04 1.73
CA ILE A 65 -11.40 12.61 2.49
C ILE A 65 -12.61 11.69 2.59
N ASP A 66 -12.51 10.44 2.12
CA ASP A 66 -13.54 9.42 2.25
C ASP A 66 -13.89 9.21 3.73
N GLU A 67 -15.13 9.50 4.11
CA GLU A 67 -15.60 9.44 5.50
C GLU A 67 -15.41 8.06 6.13
N LYS A 68 -15.48 6.98 5.36
CA LYS A 68 -15.26 5.62 5.87
C LYS A 68 -13.80 5.43 6.27
N VAL A 69 -12.87 5.94 5.46
CA VAL A 69 -11.43 5.92 5.74
C VAL A 69 -11.15 6.78 6.97
N LEU A 70 -11.62 8.03 6.99
CA LEU A 70 -11.43 8.96 8.11
C LEU A 70 -12.08 8.49 9.42
N SER A 71 -13.17 7.74 9.36
CA SER A 71 -13.79 7.15 10.54
C SER A 71 -12.95 6.01 11.11
N LEU A 72 -12.37 5.19 10.23
CA LEU A 72 -11.57 4.04 10.65
C LEU A 72 -10.21 4.45 11.20
N THR A 73 -9.59 5.51 10.68
CA THR A 73 -8.30 6.02 11.19
C THR A 73 -8.37 6.36 12.68
N LYS A 74 -9.52 6.86 13.16
CA LYS A 74 -9.77 7.18 14.57
C LYS A 74 -9.77 5.94 15.48
N LYS A 75 -9.96 4.75 14.92
CA LYS A 75 -9.92 3.46 15.64
C LYS A 75 -8.52 2.83 15.61
N VAL A 76 -7.58 3.37 14.82
CA VAL A 76 -6.21 2.85 14.71
C VAL A 76 -5.33 3.53 15.76
N LYS A 77 -4.73 2.72 16.63
CA LYS A 77 -3.70 3.15 17.57
C LYS A 77 -2.38 2.49 17.21
N VAL A 78 -1.38 3.30 16.92
CA VAL A 78 0.00 2.84 16.71
C VAL A 78 0.75 2.93 18.04
N VAL A 79 1.48 1.87 18.37
CA VAL A 79 2.22 1.74 19.62
C VAL A 79 3.60 1.18 19.32
N GLU A 80 4.62 1.69 20.00
CA GLU A 80 5.97 1.11 19.96
C GLU A 80 5.95 -0.30 20.55
N ALA A 81 6.46 -1.27 19.80
CA ALA A 81 6.64 -2.64 20.27
C ALA A 81 7.91 -2.73 21.14
N PRO A 82 7.80 -3.03 22.45
CA PRO A 82 8.95 -3.04 23.36
C PRO A 82 9.93 -4.19 23.07
N ASP A 83 9.48 -5.23 22.39
CA ASP A 83 10.24 -6.43 22.05
C ASP A 83 10.84 -6.39 20.64
N PHE A 84 10.53 -5.38 19.83
CA PHE A 84 11.13 -5.23 18.51
C PHE A 84 12.53 -4.59 18.63
N PRO A 85 13.52 -5.04 17.84
CA PRO A 85 14.86 -4.46 17.89
C PRO A 85 14.84 -2.96 17.56
N ALA A 86 15.55 -2.14 18.33
CA ALA A 86 15.51 -0.68 18.18
C ALA A 86 15.95 -0.13 16.80
N LYS A 87 16.76 -0.90 16.07
CA LYS A 87 17.22 -0.55 14.70
C LYS A 87 16.33 -1.14 13.60
N GLU A 88 15.35 -1.93 13.96
CA GLU A 88 14.39 -2.51 13.02
C GLU A 88 13.42 -1.42 12.55
N MET A 89 13.01 -1.49 11.28
CA MET A 89 12.11 -0.53 10.65
C MET A 89 10.91 -1.19 9.96
N SER A 90 11.01 -2.49 9.69
CA SER A 90 10.13 -3.20 8.76
C SER A 90 9.11 -4.11 9.46
N TYR A 91 9.24 -4.30 10.78
CA TYR A 91 8.36 -5.18 11.54
C TYR A 91 7.02 -4.49 11.82
N ALA A 92 5.93 -5.24 11.75
CA ALA A 92 4.62 -4.78 12.17
C ALA A 92 3.79 -5.94 12.70
N ALA A 93 3.09 -5.73 13.81
CA ALA A 93 2.02 -6.61 14.26
C ALA A 93 0.72 -5.83 14.37
N LEU A 94 -0.35 -6.36 13.79
CA LEU A 94 -1.67 -5.73 13.77
C LEU A 94 -2.68 -6.64 14.48
N THR A 95 -3.46 -6.03 15.36
CA THR A 95 -4.58 -6.68 16.06
C THR A 95 -5.86 -5.89 15.78
N VAL A 96 -6.88 -6.56 15.25
CA VAL A 96 -8.23 -6.01 15.08
C VAL A 96 -9.15 -6.64 16.11
N LYS A 97 -9.72 -5.82 16.98
CA LYS A 97 -10.73 -6.23 17.95
C LYS A 97 -12.12 -5.84 17.47
N MET A 98 -13.04 -6.79 17.49
CA MET A 98 -14.43 -6.62 17.09
C MET A 98 -15.31 -6.34 18.32
N VAL A 99 -16.43 -5.65 18.12
CA VAL A 99 -17.42 -5.37 19.19
C VAL A 99 -18.03 -6.63 19.82
N ASP A 100 -18.00 -7.76 19.09
CA ASP A 100 -18.46 -9.07 19.59
C ASP A 100 -17.37 -9.83 20.39
N GLY A 101 -16.23 -9.17 20.67
CA GLY A 101 -15.13 -9.71 21.44
C GLY A 101 -14.15 -10.57 20.64
N ARG A 102 -14.41 -10.85 19.36
CA ARG A 102 -13.42 -11.57 18.52
C ARG A 102 -12.21 -10.70 18.22
N GLU A 103 -11.07 -11.36 18.12
CA GLU A 103 -9.80 -10.71 17.80
C GLU A 103 -9.11 -11.43 16.64
N PHE A 104 -8.51 -10.65 15.75
CA PHE A 104 -7.70 -11.12 14.63
C PHE A 104 -6.32 -10.51 14.74
N ARG A 105 -5.28 -11.33 14.64
CA ARG A 105 -3.89 -10.89 14.74
C ARG A 105 -3.07 -11.34 13.54
N LYS A 106 -2.18 -10.47 13.07
CA LYS A 106 -1.16 -10.78 12.07
C LYS A 106 0.15 -10.10 12.43
N GLU A 107 1.26 -10.81 12.27
CA GLU A 107 2.61 -10.26 12.41
C GLU A 107 3.37 -10.44 11.08
N VAL A 108 4.16 -9.44 10.72
CA VAL A 108 5.02 -9.40 9.54
C VAL A 108 6.39 -8.90 9.98
N ARG A 109 7.43 -9.71 9.73
CA ARG A 109 8.83 -9.38 10.02
C ARG A 109 9.64 -9.02 8.77
N ALA A 110 9.08 -9.30 7.59
CA ALA A 110 9.67 -8.95 6.31
C ALA A 110 8.53 -8.51 5.39
N PRO A 111 8.41 -7.21 5.08
CA PRO A 111 7.37 -6.72 4.20
C PRO A 111 7.59 -7.28 2.80
N ILE A 112 6.49 -7.47 2.07
CA ILE A 112 6.58 -7.92 0.68
C ILE A 112 7.39 -6.92 -0.16
N GLY A 113 8.31 -7.44 -0.97
CA GLY A 113 9.28 -6.66 -1.72
C GLY A 113 10.62 -6.41 -1.01
N SER A 114 10.80 -6.85 0.25
CA SER A 114 12.12 -6.86 0.89
C SER A 114 13.02 -7.96 0.30
N VAL A 115 14.31 -7.94 0.64
CA VAL A 115 15.26 -8.99 0.22
C VAL A 115 14.84 -10.36 0.76
N GLU A 116 14.32 -10.41 1.97
CA GLU A 116 13.88 -11.63 2.67
C GLU A 116 12.50 -12.11 2.22
N ASN A 117 11.68 -11.23 1.64
CA ASN A 117 10.34 -11.54 1.14
C ASN A 117 10.08 -10.84 -0.21
N PRO A 118 10.81 -11.24 -1.28
CA PRO A 118 10.72 -10.58 -2.57
C PRO A 118 9.36 -10.78 -3.21
N LEU A 119 8.96 -9.84 -4.06
CA LEU A 119 7.79 -10.01 -4.92
C LEU A 119 8.05 -11.14 -5.91
N THR A 120 7.02 -11.93 -6.22
CA THR A 120 7.07 -12.83 -7.38
C THR A 120 7.03 -12.01 -8.67
N LYS A 121 7.43 -12.62 -9.78
CA LYS A 121 7.34 -12.00 -11.11
C LYS A 121 5.92 -11.54 -11.43
N GLU A 122 4.94 -12.39 -11.14
CA GLU A 122 3.52 -12.12 -11.37
C GLU A 122 3.05 -10.90 -10.57
N GLN A 123 3.48 -10.74 -9.33
CA GLN A 123 3.16 -9.58 -8.50
C GLN A 123 3.83 -8.30 -9.04
N CYS A 124 5.04 -8.40 -9.58
CA CYS A 124 5.69 -7.29 -10.27
C CYS A 124 4.91 -6.87 -11.52
N TYR A 125 4.44 -7.82 -12.34
CA TYR A 125 3.63 -7.50 -13.51
C TYR A 125 2.27 -6.92 -13.14
N GLU A 126 1.61 -7.47 -12.12
CA GLU A 126 0.35 -6.92 -11.61
C GLU A 126 0.52 -5.47 -11.16
N LYS A 127 1.56 -5.17 -10.38
CA LYS A 127 1.91 -3.81 -9.98
C LYS A 127 2.16 -2.91 -11.20
N PHE A 128 2.88 -3.41 -12.21
CA PHE A 128 3.14 -2.67 -13.45
C PHE A 128 1.85 -2.32 -14.19
N ARG A 129 0.94 -3.30 -14.35
CA ARG A 129 -0.37 -3.08 -14.98
C ARG A 129 -1.20 -2.05 -14.22
N LYS A 130 -1.23 -2.11 -12.89
CA LYS A 130 -1.92 -1.09 -12.07
C LYS A 130 -1.31 0.31 -12.23
N CYS A 131 0.01 0.43 -12.36
CA CYS A 131 0.65 1.71 -12.68
C CYS A 131 0.22 2.25 -14.04
N LEU A 132 0.12 1.40 -15.06
CA LEU A 132 -0.36 1.79 -16.39
C LEU A 132 -1.83 2.23 -16.35
N GLU A 133 -2.69 1.48 -15.66
CA GLU A 133 -4.09 1.86 -15.46
C GLU A 133 -4.21 3.23 -14.78
N TYR A 134 -3.42 3.48 -13.72
CA TYR A 134 -3.37 4.78 -13.04
C TYR A 134 -2.87 5.91 -13.95
N SER A 135 -1.92 5.63 -14.84
CA SER A 135 -1.35 6.63 -15.76
C SER A 135 -2.36 7.14 -16.79
N LYS A 136 -3.48 6.43 -16.99
CA LYS A 136 -4.50 6.69 -18.03
C LYS A 136 -3.95 6.65 -19.45
N LEU A 137 -2.81 5.98 -19.66
CA LEU A 137 -2.34 5.64 -20.99
C LEU A 137 -3.27 4.58 -21.59
N ASP A 138 -3.87 4.90 -22.74
CA ASP A 138 -4.71 3.97 -23.48
C ASP A 138 -3.82 3.01 -24.31
N LEU A 139 -3.46 1.89 -23.70
CA LEU A 139 -2.69 0.82 -24.30
C LEU A 139 -3.51 -0.47 -24.31
N ASP A 140 -3.53 -1.16 -25.45
CA ASP A 140 -4.19 -2.46 -25.55
C ASP A 140 -3.45 -3.51 -24.70
N ALA A 141 -4.17 -4.47 -24.14
CA ALA A 141 -3.59 -5.52 -23.29
C ALA A 141 -2.41 -6.26 -23.96
N VAL A 142 -2.51 -6.48 -25.28
CA VAL A 142 -1.43 -7.10 -26.08
C VAL A 142 -0.17 -6.25 -26.07
N VAL A 143 -0.29 -4.92 -26.19
CA VAL A 143 0.84 -3.98 -26.15
C VAL A 143 1.47 -3.94 -24.76
N ILE A 144 0.66 -4.05 -23.71
CA ILE A 144 1.14 -4.13 -22.33
C ILE A 144 1.97 -5.39 -22.11
N ASP A 145 1.51 -6.54 -22.61
CA ASP A 145 2.23 -7.80 -22.49
C ASP A 145 3.54 -7.77 -23.31
N GLU A 146 3.53 -7.20 -24.52
CA GLU A 146 4.75 -6.97 -25.31
C GLU A 146 5.75 -6.02 -24.61
N LEU A 147 5.24 -5.01 -23.90
CA LEU A 147 6.06 -4.07 -23.14
C LEU A 147 6.71 -4.76 -21.94
N ILE A 148 5.97 -5.62 -21.23
CA ILE A 148 6.51 -6.43 -20.12
C ILE A 148 7.61 -7.35 -20.65
N GLU A 149 7.36 -8.09 -21.74
CA GLU A 149 8.34 -8.99 -22.35
C GLU A 149 9.60 -8.23 -22.80
N ALA A 150 9.45 -7.08 -23.45
CA ALA A 150 10.58 -6.26 -23.88
C ALA A 150 11.45 -5.76 -22.72
N VAL A 151 10.86 -5.50 -21.55
CA VAL A 151 11.60 -5.11 -20.34
C VAL A 151 12.26 -6.32 -19.67
N GLU A 152 11.62 -7.48 -19.67
CA GLU A 152 12.20 -8.69 -19.09
C GLU A 152 13.36 -9.26 -19.90
N GLU A 153 13.29 -9.16 -21.22
CA GLU A 153 14.28 -9.69 -22.16
C GLU A 153 15.15 -8.54 -22.73
N LEU A 154 15.40 -7.53 -21.90
CA LEU A 154 16.07 -6.28 -22.30
C LEU A 154 17.43 -6.54 -22.96
N GLU A 155 18.20 -7.50 -22.44
CA GLU A 155 19.52 -7.86 -22.97
C GLU A 155 19.47 -8.52 -24.35
N LYS A 156 18.30 -9.00 -24.78
CA LYS A 156 18.08 -9.62 -26.09
C LYS A 156 17.54 -8.62 -27.12
N LEU A 157 17.27 -7.37 -26.73
CA LEU A 157 16.78 -6.36 -27.67
C LEU A 157 17.92 -5.78 -28.51
N ASP A 158 17.74 -5.78 -29.83
CA ASP A 158 18.64 -5.09 -30.76
C ASP A 158 18.52 -3.55 -30.67
N ASP A 159 17.34 -3.03 -30.28
CA ASP A 159 17.04 -1.61 -30.13
C ASP A 159 16.15 -1.34 -28.91
N VAL A 160 16.73 -0.73 -27.87
CA VAL A 160 15.99 -0.31 -26.66
C VAL A 160 14.90 0.73 -26.95
N GLY A 161 14.98 1.43 -28.08
CA GLY A 161 13.93 2.35 -28.57
C GLY A 161 12.58 1.67 -28.78
N ARG A 162 12.54 0.32 -28.89
CA ARG A 162 11.30 -0.46 -28.91
C ARG A 162 10.41 -0.19 -27.70
N ILE A 163 10.98 -0.13 -26.49
CA ILE A 163 10.23 0.13 -25.25
C ILE A 163 9.51 1.48 -25.33
N SER A 164 10.24 2.52 -25.76
CA SER A 164 9.70 3.87 -25.94
C SER A 164 8.66 3.99 -27.06
N ARG A 165 8.60 3.04 -27.99
CA ARG A 165 7.54 2.99 -29.02
C ARG A 165 6.29 2.29 -28.49
N LEU A 166 6.46 1.20 -27.75
CA LEU A 166 5.37 0.46 -27.10
C LEU A 166 4.67 1.29 -26.02
N ALA A 167 5.42 2.11 -25.27
CA ALA A 167 4.89 2.93 -24.19
C ALA A 167 4.24 4.26 -24.64
N ARG A 168 4.02 4.48 -25.95
CA ARG A 168 3.35 5.68 -26.46
C ARG A 168 1.83 5.50 -26.44
N ALA A 169 1.11 6.48 -25.94
CA ALA A 169 -0.35 6.54 -26.10
C ALA A 169 -0.71 6.56 -27.59
N LYS A 170 -1.85 5.93 -27.93
CA LYS A 170 -2.51 6.20 -29.20
C LYS A 170 -2.78 7.70 -29.28
N VAL A 171 -2.21 8.35 -30.31
CA VAL A 171 -2.51 9.76 -30.63
C VAL A 171 -3.87 9.83 -31.30
#